data_AF-A0A968YVN0-F1
#
_entry.id   AF-A0A968YVN0-F1
#
_cell.length_a   1.000
_cell.length_b   1.000
_cell.length_c   1.000
_cell.angle_alpha   90.00
_cell.angle_beta   90.00
_cell.angle_gamma   90.00
#
_symmetry.space_group_name_H-M   'P 1'
#
loop_
_entity.id
_entity.type
_entity.pdbx_description
1 polymer ?
#
loop_
_entity_poly.entity_id
_entity_poly.type
_entity_poly.pdbx_seq_one_letter_code
_entity_poly.pdbx_strand_id
1 'polypeptide(L)'
;MDDDNAIAKVTRLGQESVTTIFLQQATGGLVLPNTQERINLQQLPDLKMIRRLLEHSTRISKMGLVEELRRQERPRKWNSVLLRHYRYVVLDESCTTQIGKWTIYLDTLRGVVITTD
;
A
#
# COMPACT_ATOMS: atom_id res chain seq x y z
N MET A 1 17.89 10.64 -7.96
CA MET A 1 18.28 9.27 -8.39
C MET A 1 16.97 8.61 -8.73
N ASP A 2 16.43 8.97 -9.88
CA ASP A 2 15.01 8.86 -10.27
C ASP A 2 14.89 8.26 -11.69
N ASP A 3 15.85 7.43 -12.07
CA ASP A 3 16.03 7.05 -13.47
C ASP A 3 15.42 5.69 -13.84
N ASP A 4 15.09 4.86 -12.85
CA ASP A 4 14.58 3.49 -13.11
C ASP A 4 13.13 3.49 -13.64
N ASN A 5 12.31 4.46 -13.21
CA ASN A 5 10.90 4.54 -13.59
C ASN A 5 10.67 5.28 -14.92
N ALA A 6 11.63 6.09 -15.37
CA ALA A 6 11.57 6.77 -16.67
C ALA A 6 11.71 5.79 -17.84
N ILE A 7 12.55 4.75 -17.68
CA ILE A 7 12.85 3.76 -18.72
C ILE A 7 11.64 2.85 -19.02
N ALA A 8 10.85 2.48 -18.00
CA ALA A 8 9.67 1.63 -18.18
C ALA A 8 8.55 2.31 -19.00
N LYS A 9 8.43 3.64 -18.91
CA LYS A 9 7.38 4.42 -19.59
C LYS A 9 7.58 4.48 -21.11
N VAL A 10 8.82 4.33 -21.59
CA VAL A 10 9.21 4.51 -23.00
C VAL A 10 9.00 3.25 -23.84
N THR A 11 8.92 2.06 -23.23
CA THR A 11 8.89 0.77 -23.94
C THR A 11 7.53 0.05 -23.94
N ARG A 12 6.47 0.65 -23.38
CA ARG A 12 5.20 -0.04 -23.04
C ARG A 12 5.41 -1.30 -22.16
N LEU A 13 6.50 -1.37 -21.41
CA LEU A 13 6.73 -2.43 -20.41
C LEU A 13 5.85 -2.19 -19.19
N GLY A 14 4.56 -2.51 -19.32
CA GLY A 14 3.57 -2.48 -18.24
C GLY A 14 3.00 -1.10 -17.90
N GLN A 15 1.78 -1.09 -17.35
CA GLN A 15 1.20 0.12 -16.78
C GLN A 15 1.99 0.52 -15.53
N GLU A 16 2.19 1.83 -15.36
CA GLU A 16 2.78 2.37 -14.14
C GLU A 16 1.95 1.95 -12.93
N SER A 17 2.64 1.55 -11.87
CA SER A 17 2.01 0.97 -10.70
C SER A 17 2.79 1.23 -9.44
N VAL A 18 2.13 1.10 -8.29
CA VAL A 18 2.77 1.09 -6.97
C VAL A 18 2.29 -0.13 -6.19
N THR A 19 3.21 -0.76 -5.46
CA THR A 19 2.85 -1.86 -4.56
C THR A 19 2.47 -1.27 -3.21
N THR A 20 1.25 -1.56 -2.76
CA THR A 20 0.64 -0.98 -1.57
C THR A 20 0.28 -2.07 -0.58
N ILE A 21 0.50 -1.84 0.70
CA ILE A 21 0.04 -2.69 1.80
C ILE A 21 -1.14 -1.98 2.46
N PHE A 22 -2.30 -2.61 2.45
CA PHE A 22 -3.46 -2.09 3.18
C PHE A 22 -3.35 -2.48 4.64
N LEU A 23 -3.50 -1.50 5.52
CA LEU A 23 -3.58 -1.66 6.97
C LEU A 23 -4.95 -1.17 7.41
N GLN A 24 -5.57 -1.87 8.35
CA GLN A 24 -6.86 -1.46 8.91
C GLN A 24 -6.64 -0.89 10.30
N GLN A 25 -7.33 0.21 10.60
CA GLN A 25 -7.40 0.75 11.95
C GLN A 25 -8.33 -0.12 12.79
N ALA A 26 -7.85 -0.54 13.95
CA ALA A 26 -8.58 -1.36 14.91
C ALA A 26 -8.33 -0.86 16.34
N THR A 27 -9.13 -1.37 17.28
CA THR A 27 -8.94 -1.08 18.71
C THR A 27 -7.53 -1.49 19.15
N GLY A 28 -6.70 -0.50 19.46
CA GLY A 28 -5.32 -0.71 19.92
C GLY A 28 -4.24 -0.68 18.84
N GLY A 29 -4.56 -0.28 17.60
CA GLY A 29 -3.54 0.06 16.59
C GLY A 29 -3.90 -0.36 15.17
N LEU A 30 -2.86 -0.51 14.33
CA LEU A 30 -3.00 -0.96 12.96
C LEU A 30 -2.89 -2.49 12.89
N VAL A 31 -3.70 -3.11 12.05
CA VAL A 31 -3.68 -4.55 11.77
C VAL A 31 -3.64 -4.82 10.26
N LEU A 32 -3.22 -6.02 9.88
CA LEU A 32 -3.47 -6.52 8.53
C LEU A 32 -4.97 -6.83 8.36
N PRO A 33 -5.65 -6.35 7.30
CA PRO A 33 -7.06 -6.59 7.07
C PRO A 33 -7.41 -8.09 7.09
N ASN A 34 -8.57 -8.42 7.66
CA ASN A 34 -9.04 -9.80 7.85
C ASN A 34 -8.14 -10.67 8.76
N THR A 35 -7.25 -10.05 9.53
CA THR A 35 -6.39 -10.75 10.50
C THR A 35 -6.40 -10.03 11.84
N GLN A 36 -5.81 -10.66 12.86
CA GLN A 36 -5.51 -10.01 14.15
C GLN A 36 -4.02 -9.61 14.25
N GLU A 37 -3.27 -9.68 13.15
CA GLU A 37 -1.83 -9.42 13.15
C GLU A 37 -1.57 -7.92 13.20
N ARG A 38 -1.00 -7.46 14.32
CA ARG A 38 -0.72 -6.04 14.58
C ARG A 38 0.51 -5.56 13.84
N ILE A 39 0.43 -4.37 13.26
CA ILE A 39 1.51 -3.72 12.54
C ILE A 39 1.95 -2.47 13.31
N ASN A 40 3.25 -2.42 13.63
CA ASN A 40 3.87 -1.23 14.22
C ASN A 40 4.76 -0.53 13.19
N LEU A 41 4.33 0.63 12.70
CA LEU A 41 5.07 1.45 11.73
C LEU A 41 6.35 2.09 12.31
N GLN A 42 6.48 2.12 13.64
CA GLN A 42 7.62 2.70 14.36
C GLN A 42 8.70 1.66 14.70
N GLN A 43 8.50 0.40 14.30
CA GLN A 43 9.46 -0.67 14.50
C GLN A 43 9.93 -1.22 13.15
N LEU A 44 11.16 -1.73 13.12
CA LEU A 44 11.65 -2.48 11.99
C LEU A 44 10.96 -3.87 12.02
N PRO A 45 10.18 -4.26 11.00
CA PRO A 45 9.60 -5.59 10.96
C PRO A 45 10.72 -6.64 10.83
N ASP A 46 10.56 -7.76 11.54
CA ASP A 46 11.43 -8.93 11.37
C ASP A 46 11.15 -9.63 10.03
N LEU A 47 11.95 -10.65 9.69
CA LEU A 47 11.81 -11.34 8.41
C LEU A 47 10.43 -12.02 8.24
N LYS A 48 9.84 -12.50 9.33
CA LYS A 48 8.52 -13.16 9.31
C LYS A 48 7.43 -12.14 9.00
N MET A 49 7.46 -11.00 9.68
CA MET A 49 6.55 -9.87 9.46
C MET A 49 6.74 -9.26 8.07
N ILE A 50 7.98 -9.14 7.57
CA ILE A 50 8.23 -8.70 6.20
C ILE A 50 7.53 -9.64 5.21
N ARG A 51 7.67 -10.96 5.36
CA ARG A 51 6.97 -11.92 4.48
C ARG A 51 5.45 -11.74 4.53
N ARG A 52 4.88 -11.55 5.71
CA ARG A 52 3.44 -11.25 5.88
C ARG A 52 3.03 -9.97 5.16
N LEU A 53 3.77 -8.87 5.36
CA LEU A 53 3.51 -7.62 4.66
C LEU A 53 3.55 -7.79 3.13
N LEU A 54 4.48 -8.59 2.60
CA LEU A 54 4.57 -8.87 1.17
C LEU A 54 3.39 -9.71 0.66
N GLU A 55 2.96 -10.73 1.42
CA GLU A 55 1.79 -11.58 1.12
C GLU A 55 0.48 -10.77 1.05
N HIS A 56 0.38 -9.72 1.87
CA HIS A 56 -0.79 -8.83 1.92
C HIS A 56 -0.65 -7.58 1.03
N SER A 57 0.37 -7.54 0.19
CA SER A 57 0.60 -6.42 -0.70
C SER A 57 -0.23 -6.53 -1.99
N THR A 58 -0.73 -5.40 -2.47
CA THR A 58 -1.51 -5.31 -3.70
C THR A 58 -0.89 -4.29 -4.64
N ARG A 59 -0.80 -4.65 -5.92
CA ARG A 59 -0.33 -3.76 -6.98
C ARG A 59 -1.48 -2.87 -7.48
N ILE A 60 -1.31 -1.56 -7.36
CA ILE A 60 -2.27 -0.57 -7.84
C ILE A 60 -1.71 0.08 -9.10
N SER A 61 -2.47 0.02 -10.20
CA SER A 61 -2.08 0.59 -11.50
C SER A 61 -3.05 1.67 -12.01
N LYS A 62 -3.97 2.14 -11.16
CA LYS A 62 -4.96 3.16 -11.52
C LYS A 62 -4.26 4.51 -11.74
N MET A 63 -4.29 5.00 -12.98
CA MET A 63 -3.71 6.28 -13.35
C MET A 63 -4.28 7.42 -12.49
N GLY A 64 -3.42 8.35 -12.07
CA GLY A 64 -3.76 9.42 -11.11
C GLY A 64 -3.66 8.96 -9.65
N LEU A 65 -4.26 7.82 -9.28
CA LEU A 65 -4.11 7.28 -7.92
C LEU A 65 -2.66 6.84 -7.63
N VAL A 66 -1.97 6.28 -8.62
CA VAL A 66 -0.55 5.89 -8.47
C VAL A 66 0.32 7.10 -8.10
N GLU A 67 0.04 8.28 -8.65
CA GLU A 67 0.79 9.50 -8.32
C GLU A 67 0.53 9.94 -6.87
N GLU A 68 -0.73 9.92 -6.43
CA GLU A 68 -1.12 10.22 -5.05
C GLU A 68 -0.43 9.28 -4.05
N LEU A 69 -0.45 7.97 -4.32
CA LEU A 69 0.18 6.97 -3.45
C LEU A 69 1.70 7.13 -3.40
N ARG A 70 2.34 7.53 -4.50
CA ARG A 70 3.80 7.74 -4.53
C ARG A 70 4.23 8.93 -3.69
N ARG A 71 3.40 9.98 -3.61
CA ARG A 71 3.63 11.18 -2.78
C ARG A 71 3.54 10.89 -1.29
N GLN A 72 2.88 9.81 -0.88
CA GLN A 72 2.83 9.43 0.53
C GLN A 72 4.21 9.04 1.06
N GLU A 73 4.50 9.50 2.28
CA GLU A 73 5.72 9.14 2.98
C GLU A 73 5.71 7.65 3.35
N ARG A 74 6.86 7.01 3.17
CA ARG A 74 7.08 5.66 3.71
C ARG A 74 7.30 5.74 5.23
N PRO A 75 6.97 4.68 6.00
CA PRO A 75 7.35 4.61 7.40
C PRO A 75 8.88 4.68 7.52
N ARG A 76 9.40 5.63 8.31
CA ARG A 76 10.85 5.88 8.42
C ARG A 76 11.64 4.63 8.83
N LYS A 77 11.00 3.73 9.59
CA LYS A 77 11.61 2.51 10.12
C LYS A 77 11.53 1.32 9.17
N TRP A 78 10.78 1.41 8.06
CA TRP A 78 10.77 0.43 6.99
C TRP A 78 11.92 0.70 6.02
N ASN A 79 13.14 0.59 6.55
CA ASN A 79 14.38 0.78 5.79
C ASN A 79 14.91 -0.51 5.15
N SER A 80 14.24 -1.65 5.37
CA SER A 80 14.55 -2.89 4.68
C SER A 80 14.48 -2.70 3.16
N VAL A 81 15.48 -3.24 2.46
CA VAL A 81 15.55 -3.22 1.00
C VAL A 81 14.28 -3.79 0.37
N LEU A 82 13.65 -4.77 1.01
CA LEU A 82 12.43 -5.42 0.53
C LEU A 82 11.19 -4.52 0.60
N LEU A 83 11.17 -3.53 1.49
CA LEU A 83 10.03 -2.64 1.70
C LEU A 83 10.25 -1.24 1.11
N ARG A 84 11.42 -0.94 0.55
CA ARG A 84 11.80 0.41 0.10
C ARG A 84 10.87 1.00 -0.97
N HIS A 85 10.25 0.14 -1.78
CA HIS A 85 9.33 0.54 -2.86
C HIS A 85 7.85 0.38 -2.49
N TYR A 86 7.56 -0.11 -1.29
CA TYR A 86 6.20 -0.32 -0.83
C TYR A 86 5.64 0.98 -0.29
N ARG A 87 4.34 1.17 -0.48
CA ARG A 87 3.53 2.17 0.20
C ARG A 87 2.58 1.45 1.13
N TYR A 88 2.05 2.16 2.11
CA TYR A 88 0.98 1.64 2.96
C TYR A 88 -0.20 2.59 2.89
N VAL A 89 -1.39 2.03 3.00
CA VAL A 89 -2.63 2.77 3.05
C VAL A 89 -3.37 2.35 4.30
N VAL A 90 -3.75 3.32 5.12
CA VAL A 90 -4.56 3.09 6.32
C VAL A 90 -6.02 3.22 5.94
N LEU A 91 -6.75 2.14 6.18
CA LEU A 91 -8.20 2.04 6.10
C LEU A 91 -8.78 2.28 7.50
N ASP A 92 -9.94 2.89 7.56
CA ASP A 92 -10.71 3.02 8.78
C ASP A 92 -11.30 1.66 9.23
N GLU A 93 -12.09 1.70 10.30
CA GLU A 93 -12.78 0.52 10.84
C GLU A 93 -13.77 -0.10 9.82
N SER A 94 -14.27 0.70 8.87
CA SER A 94 -15.16 0.29 7.77
C SER A 94 -14.39 -0.21 6.54
N CYS A 95 -13.08 -0.51 6.67
CA CYS A 95 -12.22 -0.95 5.57
C CYS A 95 -12.18 0.04 4.40
N THR A 96 -12.36 1.34 4.66
CA THR A 96 -12.47 2.39 3.65
C THR A 96 -11.46 3.50 3.91
N THR A 97 -11.06 4.22 2.86
CA THR A 97 -10.22 5.42 2.96
C THR A 97 -10.40 6.31 1.75
N GLN A 98 -10.01 7.57 1.88
CA GLN A 98 -10.00 8.54 0.80
C GLN A 98 -8.58 9.05 0.55
N ILE A 99 -8.14 9.00 -0.70
CA ILE A 99 -6.82 9.49 -1.14
C ILE A 99 -7.04 10.45 -2.31
N GLY A 100 -6.93 11.75 -2.04
CA GLY A 100 -7.33 12.78 -2.98
C GLY A 100 -8.81 12.62 -3.35
N LYS A 101 -9.09 12.45 -4.64
CA LYS A 101 -10.46 12.23 -5.16
C LYS A 101 -10.90 10.77 -5.19
N TRP A 102 -10.03 9.84 -4.78
CA TRP A 102 -10.30 8.40 -4.89
C TRP A 102 -10.80 7.87 -3.56
N THR A 103 -11.90 7.12 -3.61
CA THR A 103 -12.35 6.29 -2.50
C THR A 103 -11.86 4.87 -2.73
N ILE A 104 -11.20 4.30 -1.73
CA ILE A 104 -10.67 2.95 -1.77
C ILE A 104 -11.28 2.18 -0.62
N TYR A 105 -11.79 0.98 -0.92
CA TYR A 105 -12.27 0.08 0.12
C TYR A 105 -11.92 -1.37 -0.19
N LEU A 106 -11.84 -2.20 0.86
CA LEU A 106 -11.67 -3.64 0.71
C LEU A 106 -13.02 -4.34 0.75
N ASP A 107 -13.32 -5.04 -0.34
CA ASP A 107 -14.47 -5.91 -0.47
C ASP A 107 -14.01 -7.37 -0.35
N THR A 108 -14.74 -8.18 0.42
CA THR A 108 -14.35 -9.57 0.70
C THR A 108 -14.43 -10.49 -0.53
N LEU A 109 -15.18 -10.12 -1.56
CA LEU A 109 -15.34 -10.89 -2.79
C LEU A 109 -14.52 -10.31 -3.94
N ARG A 110 -14.42 -8.98 -4.01
CA ARG A 110 -13.80 -8.24 -5.13
C ARG A 110 -12.37 -7.79 -4.85
N GLY A 111 -11.90 -7.89 -3.59
CA GLY A 111 -10.60 -7.39 -3.17
C GLY A 111 -10.59 -5.86 -3.08
N VAL A 112 -9.57 -5.21 -3.65
CA VAL A 112 -9.45 -3.74 -3.63
C VAL A 112 -10.40 -3.11 -4.64
N VAL A 113 -11.35 -2.31 -4.16
CA VAL A 113 -12.24 -1.51 -5.02
C VAL A 113 -11.84 -0.05 -4.97
N ILE A 114 -11.83 0.60 -6.14
CA ILE A 114 -11.41 1.99 -6.31
C ILE A 114 -12.52 2.72 -7.08
N THR A 115 -13.10 3.74 -6.47
CA THR A 115 -14.11 4.61 -7.07
C THR A 115 -13.67 6.07 -7.01
N THR A 116 -14.33 6.91 -7.81
CA THR A 116 -14.35 8.36 -7.64
C THR A 116 -15.77 8.73 -7.32
N ASP A 117 -15.96 9.67 -6.39
CA ASP A 117 -17.23 10.38 -6.29
C ASP A 117 -17.52 11.14 -7.62
#